data_AF-A0ABD2HT19-F1
#
_entry.id   AF-A0ABD2HT19-F1
#
_cell.length_a   1.000
_cell.length_b   1.000
_cell.length_c   1.000
_cell.angle_alpha   90.00
_cell.angle_beta   90.00
_cell.angle_gamma   90.00
#
_symmetry.space_group_name_H-M   'P 1'
#
loop_
_entity.id
_entity.type
_entity.pdbx_description
1 polymer ?
#
loop_
_entity_poly.entity_id
_entity_poly.type
_entity_poly.pdbx_seq_one_letter_code
_entity_poly.pdbx_strand_id
1 'polypeptide(L)'
;MANTSARHLPPDLYFYMLVGSADNLLGLPLNSWALMLIVSGKSSLVQSELLTLNLLVMENMCSMWYFFSFVTIFCRLHSLQLMLKFYHAMSVVGRALFQCHVCVDRYLAVLHPTVFLRYKQIKYRGACLAAGWLLIICCGLMHVFLPEGTALFYIVALLFLVPTLLTELFCSVSIVRVLRRPGPGQKEKEGNRQKKRAVNIICMVLVMLVFNVVPFILMPFLENLIKVELTTIAFTLSTVGSSVQALLFLSRAGKLPC
;
A
#
# COMPACT_ATOMS: atom_id res chain seq x y z
N MET A 1 25.86 22.65 32.08
CA MET A 1 26.00 21.19 32.00
C MET A 1 24.64 20.62 31.59
N ALA A 2 24.42 20.52 30.28
CA ALA A 2 23.16 20.04 29.72
C ALA A 2 23.28 18.52 29.52
N ASN A 3 22.41 17.80 30.22
CA ASN A 3 22.32 16.35 30.20
C ASN A 3 21.93 15.90 28.78
N THR A 4 22.92 15.46 27.98
CA THR A 4 22.70 14.70 26.75
C THR A 4 22.17 13.32 27.13
N SER A 5 20.87 13.27 27.42
CA SER A 5 20.15 12.02 27.56
C SER A 5 20.17 11.34 26.20
N ALA A 6 21.03 10.32 26.08
CA ALA A 6 20.99 9.38 24.98
C ALA A 6 19.57 8.79 24.96
N ARG A 7 18.73 9.30 24.05
CA ARG A 7 17.42 8.71 23.77
C ARG A 7 17.68 7.32 23.21
N HIS A 8 17.72 6.32 24.10
CA HIS A 8 17.59 4.93 23.73
C HIS A 8 16.25 4.80 23.01
N LEU A 9 16.30 4.55 21.71
CA LEU A 9 15.11 4.20 20.93
C LEU A 9 14.46 2.96 21.58
N PRO A 10 13.13 2.89 21.70
CA PRO A 10 12.46 1.74 22.29
C PRO A 10 12.81 0.46 21.48
N PRO A 11 13.06 -0.67 22.16
CA PRO A 11 13.44 -1.94 21.50
C PRO A 11 12.40 -2.41 20.47
N ASP A 12 11.14 -2.06 20.71
CA ASP A 12 10.00 -2.34 19.83
C ASP A 12 10.17 -1.74 18.42
N LEU A 13 10.68 -0.50 18.35
CA LEU A 13 10.88 0.18 17.07
C LEU A 13 12.03 -0.47 16.28
N TYR A 14 13.10 -0.88 16.97
CA TYR A 14 14.21 -1.64 16.36
C TYR A 14 13.73 -2.96 15.77
N PHE A 15 12.91 -3.71 16.51
CA PHE A 15 12.33 -4.96 16.02
C PHE A 15 11.46 -4.74 14.78
N TYR A 16 10.58 -3.73 14.81
CA TYR A 16 9.77 -3.34 13.66
C TYR A 16 10.60 -3.04 12.41
N MET A 17 11.65 -2.24 12.53
CA MET A 17 12.50 -1.86 11.39
C MET A 17 13.36 -3.02 10.88
N LEU A 18 13.79 -3.92 11.77
CA LEU A 18 14.53 -5.11 11.38
C LEU A 18 13.63 -6.06 10.56
N VAL A 19 12.42 -6.35 11.05
CA VAL A 19 11.45 -7.19 10.35
C VAL A 19 11.08 -6.60 9.00
N GLY A 20 10.79 -5.29 8.95
CA GLY A 20 10.51 -4.61 7.68
C GLY A 20 11.67 -4.69 6.70
N SER A 21 12.90 -4.46 7.16
CA SER A 21 14.11 -4.56 6.32
C SER A 21 14.36 -5.98 5.79
N ALA A 22 14.05 -7.01 6.58
CA ALA A 22 14.14 -8.40 6.16
C ALA A 22 13.07 -8.77 5.11
N ASP A 23 11.81 -8.32 5.28
CA ASP A 23 10.75 -8.52 4.28
C ASP A 23 11.12 -7.88 2.93
N ASN A 24 11.76 -6.70 2.96
CA ASN A 24 12.19 -6.00 1.76
C ASN A 24 13.22 -6.74 0.91
N LEU A 25 14.01 -7.65 1.51
CA LEU A 25 14.94 -8.47 0.73
C LEU A 25 14.20 -9.35 -0.30
N LEU A 26 12.93 -9.68 -0.03
CA LEU A 26 12.04 -10.37 -0.96
C LEU A 26 11.14 -9.37 -1.71
N GLY A 27 10.59 -8.39 -0.99
CA GLY A 27 9.67 -7.40 -1.54
C GLY A 27 10.27 -6.57 -2.68
N LEU A 28 11.49 -6.07 -2.53
CA LEU A 28 12.18 -5.25 -3.55
C LEU A 28 12.39 -5.99 -4.88
N PRO A 29 13.07 -7.16 -4.90
CA PRO A 29 13.30 -7.84 -6.17
C PRO A 29 11.99 -8.26 -6.84
N LEU A 30 10.98 -8.69 -6.08
CA LEU A 30 9.68 -9.07 -6.63
C LEU A 30 8.93 -7.87 -7.23
N ASN A 31 8.85 -6.76 -6.50
CA ASN A 31 8.19 -5.54 -6.98
C ASN A 31 8.95 -4.93 -8.16
N SER A 32 10.28 -4.92 -8.12
CA SER A 32 11.13 -4.46 -9.23
C SER A 32 10.98 -5.33 -10.47
N TRP A 33 10.91 -6.65 -10.31
CA TRP A 33 10.68 -7.56 -11.43
C TRP A 33 9.29 -7.37 -12.04
N ALA A 34 8.25 -7.25 -11.22
CA ALA A 34 6.90 -6.93 -11.69
C ALA A 34 6.86 -5.59 -12.45
N LEU A 35 7.53 -4.55 -11.93
CA LEU A 35 7.64 -3.25 -12.57
C LEU A 35 8.35 -3.36 -13.93
N MET A 36 9.48 -4.07 -13.99
CA MET A 36 10.22 -4.32 -15.21
C MET A 36 9.36 -5.05 -16.26
N LEU A 37 8.57 -6.06 -15.85
CA LEU A 37 7.67 -6.78 -16.76
C LEU A 37 6.60 -5.88 -17.39
N ILE A 38 6.06 -4.92 -16.62
CA ILE A 38 5.08 -3.97 -17.16
C ILE A 38 5.78 -3.01 -18.13
N VAL A 39 6.91 -2.42 -17.74
CA VAL A 39 7.64 -1.40 -18.52
C VAL A 39 8.22 -1.98 -19.81
N SER A 40 8.76 -3.20 -19.77
CA SER A 40 9.29 -3.91 -20.94
C SER A 40 8.18 -4.52 -21.82
N GLY A 41 6.93 -4.44 -21.41
CA GLY A 41 5.78 -4.92 -22.18
C GLY A 41 5.40 -4.00 -23.35
N LYS A 42 4.35 -4.38 -24.07
CA LYS A 42 3.76 -3.53 -25.13
C LYS A 42 3.20 -2.24 -24.52
N SER A 43 3.19 -1.15 -25.29
CA SER A 43 2.61 0.14 -24.86
C SER A 43 1.15 0.02 -24.40
N SER A 44 0.37 -0.88 -25.01
CA SER A 44 -1.00 -1.18 -24.59
C SER A 44 -1.09 -1.84 -23.20
N LEU A 45 -0.10 -2.65 -22.80
CA LEU A 45 0.00 -3.23 -21.47
C LEU A 45 0.29 -2.15 -20.43
N VAL A 46 1.28 -1.29 -20.71
CA VAL A 46 1.65 -0.16 -19.84
C VAL A 46 0.45 0.76 -19.60
N GLN A 47 -0.31 1.09 -20.66
CA GLN A 47 -1.51 1.93 -20.55
C GLN A 47 -2.63 1.27 -19.73
N SER A 48 -2.79 -0.06 -19.86
CA SER A 48 -3.78 -0.82 -19.12
C SER A 48 -3.44 -0.91 -17.63
N GLU A 49 -2.15 -1.13 -17.31
CA GLU A 49 -1.64 -1.38 -15.97
C GLU A 49 -0.96 -0.15 -15.33
N LEU A 50 -1.24 1.06 -15.83
CA LEU A 50 -0.60 2.29 -15.37
C LEU A 50 -0.81 2.55 -13.87
N LEU A 51 -2.02 2.26 -13.36
CA LEU A 51 -2.33 2.38 -11.92
C LEU A 51 -1.53 1.35 -11.10
N THR A 52 -1.46 0.10 -11.57
CA THR A 52 -0.66 -0.96 -10.96
C THR A 52 0.83 -0.61 -10.96
N LEU A 53 1.33 0.02 -12.02
CA LEU A 53 2.72 0.46 -12.11
C LEU A 53 3.04 1.51 -11.02
N ASN A 54 2.20 2.52 -10.83
CA ASN A 54 2.41 3.55 -9.80
C ASN A 54 2.36 2.97 -8.39
N LEU A 55 1.51 1.98 -8.17
CA LEU A 55 1.43 1.22 -6.93
C LEU A 55 2.71 0.41 -6.66
N LEU A 56 3.27 -0.27 -7.66
CA LEU A 56 4.57 -0.94 -7.54
C LEU A 56 5.71 0.03 -7.27
N VAL A 57 5.67 1.25 -7.82
CA VAL A 57 6.63 2.32 -7.49
C VAL A 57 6.53 2.68 -6.01
N MET A 58 5.30 2.83 -5.47
CA MET A 58 5.10 3.09 -4.04
C MET A 58 5.58 1.95 -3.13
N GLU A 59 5.35 0.70 -3.51
CA GLU A 59 5.85 -0.46 -2.75
C GLU A 59 7.39 -0.49 -2.71
N ASN A 60 8.05 -0.19 -3.83
CA ASN A 60 9.51 -0.04 -3.87
C ASN A 60 9.98 1.14 -3.00
N MET A 61 9.28 2.27 -3.06
CA MET A 61 9.62 3.42 -2.23
C MET A 61 9.51 3.10 -0.73
N CYS A 62 8.44 2.43 -0.33
CA CYS A 62 8.26 1.97 1.04
C CYS A 62 9.38 1.03 1.49
N SER A 63 9.77 0.10 0.62
CA SER A 63 10.85 -0.85 0.91
C SER A 63 12.21 -0.14 1.09
N MET A 64 12.51 0.84 0.24
CA MET A 64 13.70 1.68 0.38
C MET A 64 13.67 2.48 1.69
N TRP A 65 12.50 2.95 2.12
CA TRP A 65 12.36 3.73 3.35
C TRP A 65 12.80 2.93 4.58
N TYR A 66 12.34 1.69 4.72
CA TYR A 66 12.74 0.80 5.81
C TYR A 66 14.26 0.58 5.83
N PHE A 67 14.85 0.31 4.66
CA PHE A 67 16.30 0.11 4.53
C PHE A 67 17.09 1.35 4.99
N PHE A 68 16.76 2.53 4.47
CA PHE A 68 17.46 3.76 4.87
C PHE A 68 17.18 4.16 6.32
N SER A 69 16.00 3.85 6.86
CA SER A 69 15.68 4.07 8.27
C SER A 69 16.54 3.20 9.18
N PHE A 70 16.69 1.91 8.85
CA PHE A 70 17.58 1.00 9.55
C PHE A 70 19.03 1.48 9.54
N VAL A 71 19.56 1.86 8.37
CA VAL A 71 20.93 2.39 8.21
C VAL A 71 21.11 3.69 9.00
N THR A 72 20.15 4.60 8.94
CA THR A 72 20.22 5.90 9.62
C THR A 72 20.31 5.74 11.13
N ILE A 73 19.58 4.78 11.69
CA ILE A 73 19.57 4.51 13.13
C ILE A 73 20.84 3.79 13.56
N PHE A 74 21.33 2.82 12.77
CA PHE A 74 22.56 2.12 13.06
C PHE A 74 23.80 3.04 12.98
N CYS A 75 23.88 3.84 11.91
CA CYS A 75 25.00 4.75 11.65
C CYS A 75 24.83 6.14 12.30
N ARG A 76 23.74 6.37 13.05
CA ARG A 76 23.40 7.64 13.73
C ARG A 76 23.37 8.87 12.81
N LEU A 77 22.95 8.71 11.55
CA LEU A 77 22.95 9.76 10.52
C LEU A 77 21.76 10.73 10.69
N HIS A 78 21.85 11.68 11.62
CA HIS A 78 20.75 12.62 11.90
C HIS A 78 20.34 13.50 10.70
N SER A 79 21.25 13.76 9.76
CA SER A 79 20.97 14.57 8.56
C SER A 79 19.88 13.99 7.66
N LEU A 80 19.62 12.67 7.71
CA LEU A 80 18.64 12.00 6.86
C LEU A 80 17.23 11.93 7.47
N GLN A 81 17.05 12.31 8.74
CA GLN A 81 15.77 12.14 9.44
C GLN A 81 14.62 12.93 8.78
N LEU A 82 14.89 14.15 8.31
CA LEU A 82 13.86 14.96 7.65
C LEU A 82 13.40 14.32 6.33
N MET A 83 14.37 13.84 5.54
CA MET A 83 14.12 13.15 4.29
C MET A 83 13.33 11.86 4.52
N LEU A 84 13.68 11.09 5.57
CA LEU A 84 12.97 9.86 5.91
C LEU A 84 11.55 10.10 6.39
N LYS A 85 11.28 11.20 7.12
CA LYS A 85 9.91 11.59 7.51
C LYS A 85 9.04 11.89 6.30
N PHE A 86 9.55 12.71 5.38
CA PHE A 86 8.89 13.00 4.10
C PHE A 86 8.56 11.71 3.34
N TYR A 87 9.56 10.84 3.21
CA TYR A 87 9.48 9.62 2.42
C TYR A 87 8.54 8.57 3.03
N HIS A 88 8.52 8.47 4.37
CA HIS A 88 7.57 7.63 5.09
C HIS A 88 6.11 8.03 4.79
N ALA A 89 5.81 9.33 4.95
CA ALA A 89 4.47 9.86 4.74
C ALA A 89 4.01 9.66 3.30
N MET A 90 4.89 9.92 2.33
CA MET A 90 4.61 9.64 0.92
C MET A 90 4.30 8.15 0.68
N SER A 91 5.07 7.25 1.29
CA SER A 91 4.90 5.81 1.12
C SER A 91 3.56 5.32 1.69
N VAL A 92 3.19 5.75 2.90
CA VAL A 92 1.92 5.35 3.54
C VAL A 92 0.72 5.87 2.74
N VAL A 93 0.70 7.16 2.45
CA VAL A 93 -0.40 7.84 1.73
C VAL A 93 -0.49 7.33 0.29
N GLY A 94 0.64 7.21 -0.40
CA GLY A 94 0.69 6.81 -1.80
C GLY A 94 0.29 5.36 -2.02
N ARG A 95 0.70 4.45 -1.13
CA ARG A 95 0.24 3.05 -1.18
C ARG A 95 -1.28 2.97 -1.03
N ALA A 96 -1.85 3.59 0.00
CA ALA A 96 -3.30 3.59 0.23
C ALA A 96 -4.07 4.19 -0.96
N LEU A 97 -3.56 5.30 -1.54
CA LEU A 97 -4.22 5.99 -2.64
C LEU A 97 -4.22 5.18 -3.94
N PHE A 98 -3.05 4.72 -4.39
CA PHE A 98 -2.96 3.98 -5.65
C PHE A 98 -3.59 2.60 -5.55
N GLN A 99 -3.55 1.98 -4.37
CA GLN A 99 -4.27 0.76 -4.09
C GLN A 99 -5.79 0.98 -4.25
N CYS A 100 -6.33 2.06 -3.66
CA CYS A 100 -7.73 2.44 -3.83
C CYS A 100 -8.07 2.71 -5.31
N HIS A 101 -7.21 3.42 -6.05
CA HIS A 101 -7.39 3.64 -7.49
C HIS A 101 -7.45 2.32 -8.29
N VAL A 102 -6.54 1.38 -8.01
CA VAL A 102 -6.55 0.05 -8.64
C VAL A 102 -7.84 -0.70 -8.29
N CYS A 103 -8.30 -0.63 -7.04
CA CYS A 103 -9.52 -1.29 -6.61
C CYS A 103 -10.78 -0.72 -7.31
N VAL A 104 -10.87 0.61 -7.42
CA VAL A 104 -11.94 1.30 -8.16
C VAL A 104 -11.90 0.95 -9.65
N ASP A 105 -10.72 0.90 -10.26
CA ASP A 105 -10.58 0.53 -11.68
C ASP A 105 -11.09 -0.89 -11.95
N ARG A 106 -10.73 -1.85 -11.09
CA ARG A 106 -11.24 -3.23 -11.19
C ARG A 106 -12.73 -3.33 -10.88
N TYR A 107 -13.23 -2.54 -9.93
CA TYR A 107 -14.66 -2.44 -9.63
C TYR A 107 -15.46 -1.95 -10.84
N LEU A 108 -15.01 -0.87 -11.49
CA LEU A 108 -15.66 -0.34 -12.69
C LEU A 108 -15.60 -1.35 -13.84
N ALA A 109 -14.47 -2.03 -14.04
CA ALA A 109 -14.34 -3.04 -15.09
C ALA A 109 -15.32 -4.22 -14.91
N VAL A 110 -15.61 -4.63 -13.67
CA VAL A 110 -16.47 -5.78 -13.36
C VAL A 110 -17.95 -5.40 -13.29
N LEU A 111 -18.30 -4.30 -12.63
CA LEU A 111 -19.70 -3.93 -12.36
C LEU A 111 -20.27 -2.93 -13.38
N HIS A 112 -19.44 -2.07 -13.97
CA HIS A 112 -19.89 -0.94 -14.80
C HIS A 112 -19.05 -0.83 -16.09
N PRO A 113 -19.09 -1.84 -16.98
CA PRO A 113 -18.21 -1.90 -18.15
C PRO A 113 -18.39 -0.72 -19.13
N THR A 114 -19.61 -0.16 -19.23
CA THR A 114 -19.91 1.03 -20.05
C THR A 114 -19.23 2.29 -19.51
N VAL A 115 -19.20 2.46 -18.19
CA VAL A 115 -18.49 3.55 -17.51
C VAL A 115 -16.98 3.34 -17.62
N PHE A 116 -16.51 2.11 -17.43
CA PHE A 116 -15.11 1.75 -17.59
C PHE A 116 -14.56 2.09 -18.98
N LEU A 117 -15.32 1.81 -20.06
CA LEU A 117 -14.91 2.16 -21.42
C LEU A 117 -14.71 3.66 -21.63
N ARG A 118 -15.52 4.52 -20.99
CA ARG A 118 -15.33 5.99 -21.02
C ARG A 118 -14.12 6.42 -20.21
N TYR A 119 -13.92 5.83 -19.03
CA TYR A 119 -12.84 6.18 -18.10
C TYR A 119 -11.47 5.59 -18.51
N LYS A 120 -11.46 4.63 -19.44
CA LYS A 120 -10.25 3.99 -19.98
C LYS A 120 -9.35 4.96 -20.77
N GLN A 121 -9.84 6.13 -21.15
CA GLN A 121 -9.01 7.10 -21.86
C GLN A 121 -7.80 7.51 -21.00
N ILE A 122 -6.61 7.41 -21.58
CA ILE A 122 -5.32 7.70 -20.92
C ILE A 122 -5.31 9.10 -20.32
N LYS A 123 -6.01 10.06 -20.94
CA LYS A 123 -6.10 11.44 -20.47
C LYS A 123 -6.69 11.54 -19.06
N TYR A 124 -7.80 10.84 -18.78
CA TYR A 124 -8.43 10.84 -17.46
C TYR A 124 -7.56 10.12 -16.43
N ARG A 125 -7.01 8.95 -16.80
CA ARG A 125 -6.08 8.20 -15.92
C ARG A 125 -4.85 9.03 -15.57
N GLY A 126 -4.27 9.71 -16.55
CA GLY A 126 -3.12 10.60 -16.37
C GLY A 126 -3.43 11.78 -15.45
N ALA A 127 -4.57 12.43 -15.62
CA ALA A 127 -5.01 13.52 -14.74
C ALA A 127 -5.23 13.05 -13.30
N CYS A 128 -5.90 11.91 -13.08
CA CYS A 128 -6.08 11.34 -11.74
C CYS A 128 -4.76 10.94 -11.09
N LEU A 129 -3.81 10.41 -11.87
CA LEU A 129 -2.47 10.08 -11.37
C LEU A 129 -1.70 11.34 -10.98
N ALA A 130 -1.71 12.38 -11.81
CA ALA A 130 -1.04 13.64 -11.51
C ALA A 130 -1.62 14.28 -10.23
N ALA A 131 -2.94 14.31 -10.09
CA ALA A 131 -3.61 14.79 -8.88
C ALA A 131 -3.25 13.93 -7.66
N GLY A 132 -3.20 12.60 -7.81
CA GLY A 132 -2.81 11.69 -6.74
C GLY A 132 -1.38 11.91 -6.28
N TRP A 133 -0.43 12.05 -7.21
CA TRP A 133 0.96 12.37 -6.88
C TRP A 133 1.12 13.72 -6.19
N LEU A 134 0.42 14.75 -6.66
CA LEU A 134 0.43 16.06 -6.01
C LEU A 134 -0.06 15.95 -4.56
N LEU A 135 -1.15 15.22 -4.33
CA LEU A 135 -1.70 14.99 -2.99
C LEU A 135 -0.72 14.24 -2.09
N ILE A 136 -0.06 13.20 -2.60
CA ILE A 136 0.97 12.44 -1.87
C ILE A 136 2.13 13.35 -1.46
N ILE A 137 2.62 14.20 -2.36
CA ILE A 137 3.69 15.16 -2.09
C ILE A 137 3.24 16.18 -1.04
N CYS A 138 2.02 16.72 -1.16
CA CYS A 138 1.46 17.65 -0.18
C CYS A 138 1.38 17.01 1.21
N CYS A 139 0.88 15.78 1.33
CA CYS A 139 0.86 15.06 2.61
C CYS A 139 2.27 14.81 3.16
N GLY A 140 3.24 14.49 2.30
CA GLY A 140 4.64 14.35 2.67
C GLY A 140 5.22 15.63 3.26
N LEU A 141 5.00 16.77 2.59
CA LEU A 141 5.45 18.09 3.07
C LEU A 141 4.75 18.46 4.39
N MET A 142 3.45 18.20 4.51
CA MET A 142 2.71 18.43 5.75
C MET A 142 3.31 17.64 6.92
N HIS A 143 3.72 16.38 6.71
CA HIS A 143 4.40 15.58 7.74
C HIS A 143 5.78 16.14 8.14
N VAL A 144 6.45 16.85 7.23
CA VAL A 144 7.74 17.49 7.52
C VAL A 144 7.56 18.76 8.36
N PHE A 145 6.57 19.58 8.02
CA PHE A 145 6.37 20.90 8.63
C PHE A 145 5.49 20.88 9.88
N LEU A 146 4.58 19.91 10.01
CA LEU A 146 3.75 19.77 11.20
C LEU A 146 4.49 19.04 12.30
N PRO A 147 4.44 19.53 13.56
CA PRO A 147 4.97 18.79 14.69
C PRO A 147 4.20 17.47 14.87
N GLU A 148 4.95 16.38 15.03
CA GLU A 148 4.41 15.07 15.41
C GLU A 148 3.63 15.19 16.74
N GLY A 149 2.48 14.52 16.84
CA GLY A 149 1.62 14.57 18.02
C GLY A 149 0.60 15.73 18.02
N THR A 150 0.58 16.59 17.00
CA THR A 150 -0.47 17.62 16.88
C THR A 150 -1.81 17.03 16.42
N ALA A 151 -2.92 17.51 16.98
CA ALA A 151 -4.26 17.07 16.59
C ALA A 151 -4.52 17.26 15.08
N LEU A 152 -4.01 18.34 14.50
CA LEU A 152 -4.14 18.63 13.06
C LEU A 152 -3.53 17.52 12.20
N PHE A 153 -2.36 17.00 12.57
CA PHE A 153 -1.68 15.92 11.86
C PHE A 153 -2.58 14.67 11.80
N TYR A 154 -3.11 14.25 12.95
CA TYR A 154 -3.99 13.09 13.04
C TYR A 154 -5.32 13.31 12.30
N ILE A 155 -5.92 14.50 12.39
CA ILE A 155 -7.15 14.83 11.67
C ILE A 155 -6.94 14.72 10.16
N VAL A 156 -5.86 15.29 9.62
CA VAL A 156 -5.56 15.22 8.18
C VAL A 156 -5.34 13.77 7.74
N ALA A 157 -4.58 12.99 8.53
CA ALA A 157 -4.36 11.57 8.25
C ALA A 157 -5.68 10.78 8.23
N LEU A 158 -6.56 11.00 9.21
CA LEU A 158 -7.88 10.35 9.30
C LEU A 158 -8.80 10.73 8.13
N LEU A 159 -8.87 12.02 7.79
CA LEU A 159 -9.67 12.52 6.67
C LEU A 159 -9.26 11.89 5.33
N PHE A 160 -8.01 11.45 5.21
CA PHE A 160 -7.51 10.80 4.00
C PHE A 160 -7.61 9.27 4.05
N LEU A 161 -7.16 8.65 5.15
CA LEU A 161 -7.06 7.19 5.28
C LEU A 161 -8.42 6.52 5.46
N VAL A 162 -9.38 7.17 6.13
CA VAL A 162 -10.71 6.57 6.35
C VAL A 162 -11.49 6.44 5.05
N PRO A 163 -11.64 7.49 4.20
CA PRO A 163 -12.38 7.35 2.95
C PRO A 163 -11.73 6.38 1.96
N THR A 164 -10.39 6.33 1.90
CA THR A 164 -9.66 5.39 1.05
C THR A 164 -9.92 3.95 1.49
N LEU A 165 -9.84 3.67 2.79
CA LEU A 165 -10.15 2.37 3.37
C LEU A 165 -11.62 1.95 3.11
N LEU A 166 -12.58 2.84 3.35
CA LEU A 166 -14.00 2.57 3.11
C LEU A 166 -14.29 2.28 1.64
N THR A 167 -13.68 3.05 0.73
CA THR A 167 -13.84 2.86 -0.72
C THR A 167 -13.27 1.50 -1.14
N GLU A 168 -12.09 1.13 -0.66
CA GLU A 168 -11.48 -0.15 -1.00
C GLU A 168 -12.26 -1.34 -0.43
N LEU A 169 -12.77 -1.24 0.79
CA LEU A 169 -13.67 -2.23 1.40
C LEU A 169 -14.93 -2.41 0.55
N PHE A 170 -15.58 -1.31 0.18
CA PHE A 170 -16.78 -1.32 -0.65
C PHE A 170 -16.51 -1.96 -2.02
N CYS A 171 -15.45 -1.54 -2.71
CA CYS A 171 -15.09 -2.08 -4.02
C CYS A 171 -14.74 -3.57 -3.96
N SER A 172 -13.92 -3.98 -2.99
CA SER A 172 -13.50 -5.37 -2.81
C SER A 172 -14.68 -6.30 -2.50
N VAL A 173 -15.53 -5.91 -1.56
CA VAL A 173 -16.74 -6.68 -1.20
C VAL A 173 -17.69 -6.78 -2.39
N SER A 174 -17.87 -5.70 -3.15
CA SER A 174 -18.73 -5.69 -4.35
C SER A 174 -18.20 -6.63 -5.43
N ILE A 175 -16.89 -6.62 -5.71
CA ILE A 175 -16.26 -7.54 -6.66
C ILE A 175 -16.43 -8.98 -6.20
N VAL A 176 -16.17 -9.28 -4.92
CA VAL A 176 -16.35 -10.63 -4.36
C VAL A 176 -17.79 -11.11 -4.48
N ARG A 177 -18.78 -10.25 -4.20
CA ARG A 177 -20.21 -10.57 -4.36
C ARG A 177 -20.54 -10.96 -5.79
N VAL A 178 -20.02 -10.24 -6.78
CA VAL A 178 -20.25 -10.54 -8.20
C VAL A 178 -19.53 -11.82 -8.61
N LEU A 179 -18.27 -12.00 -8.21
CA LEU A 179 -17.49 -13.22 -8.51
C LEU A 179 -18.10 -14.50 -7.93
N ARG A 180 -18.79 -14.40 -6.78
CA ARG A 180 -19.49 -15.52 -6.14
C ARG A 180 -20.80 -15.91 -6.84
N ARG A 181 -21.37 -15.08 -7.70
CA ARG A 181 -22.60 -15.44 -8.43
C ARG A 181 -22.31 -16.55 -9.45
N PRO A 182 -23.13 -17.61 -9.51
CA PRO A 182 -23.01 -18.63 -10.55
C PRO A 182 -23.28 -18.01 -11.92
N GLY A 183 -22.40 -18.25 -12.89
CA GLY A 183 -22.58 -17.76 -14.26
C GLY A 183 -23.48 -18.70 -15.07
N PRO A 184 -24.29 -18.20 -16.01
CA PRO A 184 -25.08 -19.05 -16.88
C PRO A 184 -24.15 -19.91 -17.76
N GLY A 185 -24.23 -21.24 -17.63
CA GLY A 185 -23.53 -22.21 -18.48
C GLY A 185 -22.11 -22.62 -18.04
N GLN A 186 -21.72 -22.40 -16.78
CA GLN A 186 -20.33 -22.64 -16.34
C GLN A 186 -20.05 -24.12 -16.00
N LYS A 187 -19.08 -24.76 -16.68
CA LYS A 187 -18.55 -26.08 -16.29
C LYS A 187 -18.03 -26.01 -14.85
N GLU A 188 -18.65 -26.79 -13.99
CA GLU A 188 -18.73 -26.59 -12.52
C GLU A 188 -17.38 -26.61 -11.79
N LYS A 189 -16.35 -27.27 -12.34
CA LYS A 189 -15.07 -27.52 -11.64
C LYS A 189 -13.97 -26.49 -11.93
N GLU A 190 -13.72 -26.12 -13.18
CA GLU A 190 -12.61 -25.21 -13.53
C GLU A 190 -12.93 -23.73 -13.28
N GLY A 191 -14.12 -23.27 -13.68
CA GLY A 191 -14.54 -21.88 -13.45
C GLY A 191 -14.63 -21.53 -11.97
N ASN A 192 -14.96 -22.51 -11.13
CA ASN A 192 -15.05 -22.36 -9.68
C ASN A 192 -13.65 -22.21 -9.03
N ARG A 193 -12.63 -22.95 -9.51
CA ARG A 193 -11.25 -22.83 -9.00
C ARG A 193 -10.63 -21.47 -9.29
N GLN A 194 -10.80 -20.96 -10.52
CA GLN A 194 -10.31 -19.64 -10.90
C GLN A 194 -11.01 -18.50 -10.13
N LYS A 195 -12.35 -18.58 -9.98
CA LYS A 195 -13.12 -17.65 -9.15
C LYS A 195 -12.68 -17.67 -7.69
N LYS A 196 -12.53 -18.85 -7.09
CA LYS A 196 -12.07 -19.01 -5.71
C LYS A 196 -10.67 -18.43 -5.51
N ARG A 197 -9.76 -18.64 -6.46
CA ARG A 197 -8.42 -18.02 -6.44
C ARG A 197 -8.53 -16.49 -6.48
N ALA A 198 -9.31 -15.93 -7.40
CA ALA A 198 -9.48 -14.47 -7.49
C ALA A 198 -10.05 -13.86 -6.20
N VAL A 199 -11.05 -14.51 -5.59
CA VAL A 199 -11.63 -14.09 -4.30
C VAL A 199 -10.60 -14.18 -3.18
N ASN A 200 -9.84 -15.28 -3.07
CA ASN A 200 -8.79 -15.41 -2.06
C ASN A 200 -7.75 -14.30 -2.17
N ILE A 201 -7.33 -13.97 -3.40
CA ILE A 201 -6.37 -12.90 -3.66
C ILE A 201 -6.92 -11.56 -3.19
N ILE A 202 -8.17 -11.23 -3.56
CA ILE A 202 -8.80 -9.96 -3.15
C ILE A 202 -8.96 -9.90 -1.63
N CYS A 203 -9.34 -11.00 -0.98
CA CYS A 203 -9.43 -11.06 0.48
C CYS A 203 -8.06 -10.87 1.15
N MET A 204 -6.99 -11.49 0.64
CA MET A 204 -5.64 -11.31 1.18
C MET A 204 -5.20 -9.85 1.10
N VAL A 205 -5.38 -9.22 -0.07
CA VAL A 205 -5.06 -7.80 -0.29
C VAL A 205 -5.86 -6.91 0.67
N LEU A 206 -7.16 -7.18 0.83
CA LEU A 206 -8.02 -6.43 1.75
C LEU A 206 -7.56 -6.55 3.21
N VAL A 207 -7.26 -7.77 3.64
CA VAL A 207 -6.75 -8.04 5.00
C VAL A 207 -5.44 -7.29 5.22
N MET A 208 -4.53 -7.32 4.25
CA MET A 208 -3.26 -6.60 4.32
C MET A 208 -3.43 -5.10 4.41
N LEU A 209 -4.33 -4.52 3.62
CA LEU A 209 -4.65 -3.10 3.69
C LEU A 209 -5.18 -2.73 5.08
N VAL A 210 -6.12 -3.50 5.62
CA VAL A 210 -6.68 -3.27 6.96
C VAL A 210 -5.55 -3.26 7.99
N PHE A 211 -4.66 -4.26 7.96
CA PHE A 211 -3.49 -4.29 8.85
C PHE A 211 -2.50 -3.15 8.60
N ASN A 212 -2.41 -2.63 7.37
CA ASN A 212 -1.54 -1.51 7.04
C ASN A 212 -2.11 -0.15 7.46
N VAL A 213 -3.42 0.05 7.41
CA VAL A 213 -4.04 1.38 7.55
C VAL A 213 -4.65 1.58 8.94
N VAL A 214 -5.28 0.54 9.50
CA VAL A 214 -5.96 0.63 10.80
C VAL A 214 -5.03 1.05 11.95
N PRO A 215 -3.77 0.56 12.06
CA PRO A 215 -2.89 1.00 13.13
C PRO A 215 -2.63 2.51 13.12
N PHE A 216 -2.50 3.12 11.93
CA PHE A 216 -2.31 4.56 11.79
C PHE A 216 -3.57 5.37 12.13
N ILE A 217 -4.75 4.84 11.80
CA ILE A 217 -6.04 5.44 12.16
C ILE A 217 -6.24 5.41 13.68
N LEU A 218 -5.88 4.29 14.32
CA LEU A 218 -6.13 4.08 15.73
C LEU A 218 -5.10 4.77 16.63
N MET A 219 -3.88 5.00 16.14
CA MET A 219 -2.78 5.66 16.87
C MET A 219 -3.21 6.82 17.80
N PRO A 220 -3.91 7.88 17.33
CA PRO A 220 -4.33 8.99 18.19
C PRO A 220 -5.33 8.60 19.30
N PHE A 221 -6.09 7.53 19.12
CA PHE A 221 -7.06 7.05 20.11
C PHE A 221 -6.41 6.07 21.09
N LEU A 222 -5.34 5.40 20.68
CA LEU A 222 -4.69 4.32 21.42
C LEU A 222 -3.55 4.76 22.32
N GLU A 223 -2.95 5.93 22.07
CA GLU A 223 -1.89 6.51 22.93
C GLU A 223 -2.28 6.53 24.42
N ASN A 224 -3.58 6.57 24.74
CA ASN A 224 -4.11 6.59 26.11
C ASN A 224 -4.71 5.26 26.60
N LEU A 225 -4.91 4.24 25.74
CA LEU A 225 -5.77 3.08 26.06
C LEU A 225 -5.12 1.71 25.85
N ILE A 226 -4.14 1.56 24.95
CA ILE A 226 -3.59 0.25 24.58
C ILE A 226 -2.09 0.17 24.87
N LYS A 227 -1.66 -1.00 25.36
CA LYS A 227 -0.25 -1.32 25.59
C LYS A 227 0.54 -1.23 24.28
N VAL A 228 1.68 -0.53 24.32
CA VAL A 228 2.64 -0.32 23.22
C VAL A 228 2.90 -1.60 22.40
N GLU A 229 2.92 -2.76 23.05
CA GLU A 229 3.13 -4.09 22.43
C GLU A 229 2.15 -4.42 21.29
N LEU A 230 0.84 -4.13 21.45
CA LEU A 230 -0.16 -4.49 20.42
C LEU A 230 0.00 -3.63 19.17
N THR A 231 0.32 -2.36 19.37
CA THR A 231 0.59 -1.40 18.28
C THR A 231 1.82 -1.84 17.50
N THR A 232 2.91 -2.21 18.19
CA THR A 232 4.15 -2.73 17.56
C THR A 232 3.90 -3.99 16.73
N ILE A 233 3.09 -4.94 17.24
CA ILE A 233 2.73 -6.16 16.50
C ILE A 233 1.95 -5.80 15.23
N ALA A 234 0.97 -4.91 15.32
CA ALA A 234 0.21 -4.42 14.16
C ALA A 234 1.11 -3.78 13.10
N PHE A 235 2.05 -2.93 13.54
CA PHE A 235 3.05 -2.34 12.65
C PHE A 235 3.92 -3.42 12.00
N THR A 236 4.46 -4.39 12.75
CA THR A 236 5.28 -5.47 12.16
C THR A 236 4.53 -6.29 11.12
N LEU A 237 3.24 -6.61 11.34
CA LEU A 237 2.41 -7.34 10.38
C LEU A 237 2.15 -6.53 9.09
N SER A 238 2.11 -5.20 9.18
CA SER A 238 1.91 -4.32 8.03
C SER A 238 3.04 -4.43 6.99
N THR A 239 4.26 -4.75 7.43
CA THR A 239 5.46 -4.85 6.57
C THR A 239 5.36 -5.94 5.50
N VAL A 240 4.73 -7.08 5.80
CA VAL A 240 4.63 -8.27 4.94
C VAL A 240 3.71 -8.05 3.73
N GLY A 241 2.93 -6.97 3.71
CA GLY A 241 1.96 -6.70 2.65
C GLY A 241 2.58 -6.49 1.27
N SER A 242 3.77 -5.89 1.20
CA SER A 242 4.43 -5.48 -0.05
C SER A 242 4.81 -6.69 -0.92
N SER A 243 5.38 -7.72 -0.29
CA SER A 243 5.84 -8.94 -0.94
C SER A 243 4.68 -9.76 -1.51
N VAL A 244 3.56 -9.82 -0.78
CA VAL A 244 2.38 -10.57 -1.22
C VAL A 244 1.72 -9.91 -2.43
N GLN A 245 1.65 -8.58 -2.47
CA GLN A 245 1.08 -7.87 -3.60
C GLN A 245 1.85 -8.11 -4.91
N ALA A 246 3.18 -8.16 -4.85
CA ALA A 246 4.05 -8.51 -5.97
C ALA A 246 3.86 -9.96 -6.43
N LEU A 247 3.83 -10.91 -5.48
CA LEU A 247 3.61 -12.33 -5.75
C LEU A 247 2.25 -12.57 -6.41
N LEU A 248 1.22 -11.85 -5.97
CA LEU A 248 -0.11 -11.92 -6.55
C LEU A 248 -0.14 -11.43 -8.00
N PHE A 249 0.60 -10.36 -8.31
CA PHE A 249 0.74 -9.88 -9.68
C PHE A 249 1.46 -10.92 -10.57
N LEU A 250 2.63 -11.40 -10.14
CA LEU A 250 3.42 -12.42 -10.85
C LEU A 250 2.63 -13.73 -11.04
N SER A 251 1.87 -14.13 -10.02
CA SER A 251 0.97 -15.28 -10.06
C SER A 251 -0.15 -15.13 -11.08
N ARG A 252 -0.67 -13.92 -11.30
CA ARG A 252 -1.70 -13.65 -12.32
C ARG A 252 -1.11 -13.56 -13.71
N ALA A 253 0.12 -13.07 -13.84
CA ALA A 253 0.85 -13.00 -15.09
C ALA A 253 1.31 -14.38 -15.62
N GLY A 254 1.13 -15.45 -14.83
CA GLY A 254 1.51 -16.82 -15.20
C GLY A 254 3.03 -17.02 -15.28
N LYS A 255 3.80 -16.21 -14.55
CA LYS A 255 5.27 -16.18 -14.61
C LYS A 255 5.95 -16.90 -13.43
N LEU A 256 5.18 -17.42 -12.48
CA LEU A 256 5.71 -18.26 -11.40
C LEU A 256 5.70 -19.73 -11.87
N PRO A 257 6.80 -20.49 -11.70
CA PRO A 257 6.76 -21.93 -11.85
C PRO A 257 5.72 -22.50 -10.88
N CYS A 258 4.82 -23.35 -11.39
CA CYS A 258 3.81 -24.03 -10.57
C CYS A 258 4.46 -24.96 -9.55
#